data_AF-A0A843J6W2-F1
#
_entry.id   AF-A0A843J6W2-F1
#
_cell.length_a   1.000
_cell.length_b   1.000
_cell.length_c   1.000
_cell.angle_alpha   90.00
_cell.angle_beta   90.00
_cell.angle_gamma   90.00
#
_symmetry.space_group_name_H-M   'P 1'
#
loop_
_entity.id
_entity.type
_entity.pdbx_description
1 polymer ?
#
loop_
_entity_poly.entity_id
_entity_poly.type
_entity_poly.pdbx_seq_one_letter_code
_entity_poly.pdbx_strand_id
1 'polypeptide(L)'
;KYLSKLAYETASNINENNENNENNDSQNFKFIYKLHPGEYGTWKENYDYLTKAVNEFDNFTVIDKSEPPLYELFAKSHYQIGAFSTAIYEGLAFNCRTFIIDVPGVEYLDDLIDKDIVKKVKSSEELINYINNENISIQEYDKDYFFKNFDETIFKKILSD
;
A
#
# COMPACT_ATOMS: atom_id res chain seq x y z
N LYS A 1 9.36 -10.17 1.85
CA LYS A 1 10.63 -10.13 1.04
C LYS A 1 10.43 -9.40 -0.29
N TYR A 2 9.49 -9.81 -1.15
CA TYR A 2 9.24 -9.12 -2.43
C TYR A 2 8.77 -7.67 -2.22
N LEU A 3 7.79 -7.48 -1.33
CA LEU A 3 7.26 -6.14 -1.03
C LEU A 3 8.32 -5.21 -0.39
N SER A 4 9.15 -5.72 0.52
CA SER A 4 10.26 -4.94 1.11
C SER A 4 11.30 -4.53 0.07
N LYS A 5 11.58 -5.40 -0.91
CA LYS A 5 12.49 -5.08 -2.02
C LYS A 5 11.89 -3.98 -2.89
N LEU A 6 10.63 -4.14 -3.32
CA LEU A 6 9.93 -3.14 -4.13
C LEU A 6 9.88 -1.78 -3.41
N ALA A 7 9.59 -1.77 -2.11
CA ALA A 7 9.54 -0.54 -1.31
C ALA A 7 10.91 0.19 -1.29
N TYR A 8 12.00 -0.55 -1.09
CA TYR A 8 13.35 0.02 -1.13
C TYR A 8 13.69 0.57 -2.52
N GLU A 9 13.50 -0.23 -3.58
CA GLU A 9 13.83 0.19 -4.95
C GLU A 9 13.01 1.40 -5.39
N THR A 10 11.73 1.46 -4.97
CA THR A 10 10.86 2.61 -5.27
C THR A 10 11.34 3.88 -4.56
N ALA A 11 11.70 3.78 -3.28
CA ALA A 11 12.22 4.91 -2.53
C ALA A 11 13.58 5.39 -3.10
N SER A 12 14.49 4.47 -3.42
CA SER A 12 15.77 4.77 -4.07
C SER A 12 15.57 5.52 -5.38
N ASN A 13 14.79 4.95 -6.30
CA ASN A 13 14.58 5.52 -7.62
C ASN A 13 13.91 6.91 -7.55
N ILE A 14 12.96 7.12 -6.64
CA ILE A 14 12.32 8.43 -6.45
C ILE A 14 13.31 9.45 -5.88
N ASN A 15 14.09 9.06 -4.86
CA ASN A 15 15.06 9.95 -4.23
C ASN A 15 16.19 10.32 -5.22
N GLU A 16 16.73 9.35 -5.97
CA GLU A 16 17.70 9.58 -7.04
C GLU A 16 17.16 10.50 -8.13
N ASN A 17 15.91 10.30 -8.57
CA ASN A 17 15.28 11.19 -9.55
C ASN A 17 15.15 12.62 -9.02
N ASN A 18 14.83 12.79 -7.73
CA ASN A 18 14.72 14.10 -7.09
C ASN A 18 16.07 14.81 -6.98
N GLU A 19 17.15 14.09 -6.67
CA GLU A 19 18.51 14.65 -6.61
C GLU A 19 19.02 15.11 -7.98
N ASN A 20 18.63 14.41 -9.05
CA ASN A 20 19.04 14.72 -10.42
C ASN A 20 18.16 15.78 -11.11
N ASN A 21 17.04 16.20 -10.51
CA ASN A 21 16.12 17.16 -11.15
C ASN A 21 16.45 18.60 -10.75
N GLU A 22 17.08 19.35 -11.67
CA GLU A 22 17.40 20.78 -11.47
C GLU A 22 16.17 21.70 -11.56
N ASN A 23 15.07 21.20 -12.12
CA ASN A 23 13.78 21.90 -12.19
C ASN A 23 12.95 21.46 -10.99
N ASN A 24 12.60 22.40 -10.10
CA ASN A 24 11.97 22.26 -8.76
C ASN A 24 10.70 21.37 -8.61
N ASP A 25 10.31 20.54 -9.58
CA ASP A 25 9.21 19.57 -9.51
C ASP A 25 9.63 18.28 -8.78
N SER A 26 10.22 18.42 -7.59
CA SER A 26 10.57 17.28 -6.74
C SER A 26 9.30 16.63 -6.17
N GLN A 27 9.12 15.32 -6.39
CA GLN A 27 8.03 14.58 -5.78
C GLN A 27 8.44 14.15 -4.38
N ASN A 28 7.95 14.88 -3.37
CA ASN A 28 8.22 14.59 -1.98
C ASN A 28 7.27 13.52 -1.44
N PHE A 29 7.69 12.26 -1.52
CA PHE A 29 6.98 11.14 -0.90
C PHE A 29 7.52 10.80 0.48
N LYS A 30 6.60 10.41 1.37
CA LYS A 30 6.92 9.70 2.61
C LYS A 30 6.52 8.25 2.49
N PHE A 31 7.47 7.35 2.72
CA PHE A 31 7.26 5.90 2.66
C PHE A 31 7.02 5.36 4.06
N ILE A 32 5.94 4.59 4.21
CA ILE A 32 5.58 3.92 5.47
C ILE A 32 5.40 2.44 5.18
N TYR A 33 6.25 1.61 5.78
CA TYR A 33 6.14 0.15 5.73
C TYR A 33 5.57 -0.38 7.05
N LYS A 34 4.30 -0.78 7.05
CA LYS A 34 3.65 -1.36 8.24
C LYS A 34 3.87 -2.87 8.27
N LEU A 35 4.55 -3.37 9.30
CA LEU A 35 4.78 -4.79 9.50
C LEU A 35 3.55 -5.49 10.06
N HIS A 36 3.44 -6.80 9.78
CA HIS A 36 2.51 -7.67 10.47
C HIS A 36 2.97 -7.87 11.93
N PRO A 37 2.07 -7.98 12.93
CA PRO A 37 2.47 -8.12 14.34
C PRO A 37 3.45 -9.26 14.63
N GLY A 38 3.33 -10.38 13.92
CA GLY A 38 4.25 -11.51 14.04
C GLY A 38 5.69 -11.23 13.58
N GLU A 39 5.94 -10.11 12.90
CA GLU A 39 7.25 -9.76 12.32
C GLU A 39 8.01 -8.74 13.18
N TYR A 40 7.35 -8.06 14.13
CA TYR A 40 7.91 -6.95 14.90
C TYR A 40 9.26 -7.28 15.56
N GLY A 41 9.41 -8.49 16.09
CA GLY A 41 10.62 -8.90 16.81
C GLY A 41 11.77 -9.37 15.93
N THR A 42 11.55 -9.61 14.63
CA THR A 42 12.53 -10.29 13.76
C THR A 42 12.72 -9.63 12.39
N TRP A 43 12.08 -8.48 12.17
CA TRP A 43 12.04 -7.86 10.84
C TRP A 43 13.42 -7.41 10.37
N LYS A 44 14.31 -6.97 11.27
CA LYS A 44 15.64 -6.47 10.91
C LYS A 44 16.54 -7.57 10.36
N GLU A 45 16.39 -8.78 10.88
CA GLU A 45 17.09 -9.98 10.45
C GLU A 45 16.46 -10.59 9.19
N ASN A 46 15.14 -10.46 9.04
CA ASN A 46 14.40 -11.08 7.94
C ASN A 46 14.30 -10.20 6.69
N TYR A 47 14.49 -8.89 6.82
CA TYR A 47 14.25 -7.90 5.76
C TYR A 47 15.40 -6.92 5.58
N ASP A 48 16.50 -7.37 4.99
CA ASP A 48 17.67 -6.54 4.65
C ASP A 48 17.30 -5.24 3.94
N TYR A 49 16.35 -5.29 3.00
CA TYR A 49 15.90 -4.10 2.25
C TYR A 49 15.22 -3.05 3.13
N LEU A 50 14.48 -3.47 4.17
CA LEU A 50 13.89 -2.51 5.11
C LEU A 50 14.97 -1.90 6.01
N THR A 51 15.93 -2.71 6.46
CA THR A 51 17.07 -2.24 7.23
C THR A 51 17.91 -1.25 6.43
N LYS A 52 18.14 -1.51 5.14
CA LYS A 52 18.80 -0.55 4.24
C LYS A 52 17.98 0.73 4.08
N ALA A 53 16.69 0.61 3.78
CA ALA A 53 15.82 1.77 3.56
C ALA A 53 15.83 2.76 4.73
N VAL A 54 15.70 2.28 5.98
CA VAL A 54 15.67 3.16 7.16
C VAL A 54 17.03 3.80 7.48
N ASN A 55 18.14 3.26 6.95
CA ASN A 55 19.48 3.82 7.14
C ASN A 55 19.87 4.77 6.00
N GLU A 56 19.33 4.56 4.80
CA GLU A 56 19.69 5.31 3.59
C GLU A 56 18.71 6.47 3.31
N PHE A 57 17.45 6.37 3.75
CA PHE A 57 16.40 7.32 3.36
C PHE A 57 15.68 7.94 4.57
N ASP A 58 15.82 9.26 4.74
CA ASP A 58 15.15 10.02 5.80
C ASP A 58 13.62 10.03 5.67
N ASN A 59 13.11 9.83 4.45
CA ASN A 59 11.68 9.79 4.15
C ASN A 59 11.07 8.37 4.23
N PHE A 60 11.81 7.38 4.75
CA PHE A 60 11.33 6.01 4.89
C PHE A 60 11.16 5.63 6.37
N THR A 61 10.01 5.06 6.72
CA THR A 61 9.72 4.62 8.09
C THR A 61 9.14 3.21 8.10
N VAL A 62 9.68 2.35 8.97
CA VAL A 62 9.10 1.04 9.28
C VAL A 62 8.31 1.15 10.59
N ILE A 63 7.06 0.68 10.58
CA ILE A 63 6.20 0.63 11.77
C ILE A 63 6.12 -0.82 12.27
N ASP A 64 6.92 -1.11 13.30
CA ASP A 64 7.13 -2.42 13.94
C ASP A 64 6.43 -2.58 15.29
N LYS A 65 5.33 -1.84 15.47
CA LYS A 65 4.49 -1.89 16.67
C LYS A 65 3.02 -1.69 16.28
N SER A 66 2.11 -1.88 17.24
CA SER A 66 0.66 -1.80 17.00
C SER A 66 0.17 -0.38 16.69
N GLU A 67 0.89 0.64 17.17
CA GLU A 67 0.53 2.06 17.01
C GLU A 67 1.48 2.78 16.03
N PRO A 68 0.98 3.64 15.13
CA PRO A 68 -0.43 3.96 14.93
C PRO A 68 -1.21 2.79 14.30
N PRO A 69 -2.55 2.74 14.49
CA PRO A 69 -3.36 1.70 13.90
C PRO A 69 -3.35 1.83 12.37
N LEU A 70 -3.52 0.70 11.69
CA LEU A 70 -3.43 0.63 10.23
C LEU A 70 -4.41 1.60 9.53
N TYR A 71 -5.60 1.82 10.09
CA TYR A 71 -6.60 2.74 9.53
C TYR A 71 -6.20 4.20 9.61
N GLU A 72 -5.43 4.60 10.63
CA GLU A 72 -4.87 5.95 10.69
C GLU A 72 -3.84 6.17 9.57
N LEU A 73 -3.06 5.13 9.26
CA LEU A 73 -2.12 5.19 8.14
C LEU A 73 -2.86 5.33 6.81
N PHE A 74 -3.88 4.50 6.56
CA PHE A 74 -4.69 4.60 5.33
C PHE A 74 -5.34 5.97 5.16
N ALA A 75 -5.95 6.52 6.21
CA ALA A 75 -6.58 7.83 6.16
C ALA A 75 -5.61 8.98 5.80
N LYS A 76 -4.30 8.77 5.97
CA LYS A 76 -3.24 9.75 5.67
C LYS A 76 -2.43 9.40 4.42
N SER A 77 -2.74 8.29 3.76
CA SER A 77 -1.98 7.77 2.62
C SER A 77 -2.74 7.95 1.32
N HIS A 78 -2.04 8.48 0.30
CA HIS A 78 -2.58 8.57 -1.05
C HIS A 78 -2.50 7.23 -1.79
N TYR A 79 -1.41 6.50 -1.56
CA TYR A 79 -1.12 5.22 -2.21
C TYR A 79 -1.05 4.09 -1.19
N GLN A 80 -1.50 2.91 -1.61
CA GLN A 80 -1.32 1.66 -0.89
C GLN A 80 -0.62 0.66 -1.80
N ILE A 81 0.38 -0.04 -1.28
CA ILE A 81 1.07 -1.10 -2.01
C ILE A 81 1.05 -2.36 -1.14
N GLY A 82 0.58 -3.47 -1.70
CA GLY A 82 0.53 -4.74 -0.99
C GLY A 82 0.62 -5.95 -1.92
N ALA A 83 0.35 -7.12 -1.38
CA ALA A 83 0.22 -8.37 -2.13
C ALA A 83 -1.23 -8.86 -1.97
N PHE A 84 -1.49 -9.89 -1.16
CA PHE A 84 -2.81 -10.53 -1.02
C PHE A 84 -3.37 -10.49 0.42
N SER A 85 -3.10 -9.42 1.17
CA SER A 85 -3.63 -9.23 2.52
C SER A 85 -5.04 -8.63 2.50
N THR A 86 -5.87 -8.88 3.53
CA THR A 86 -7.16 -8.18 3.71
C THR A 86 -7.00 -6.67 3.80
N ALA A 87 -5.82 -6.22 4.23
CA ALA A 87 -5.42 -4.82 4.27
C ALA A 87 -5.67 -4.10 2.92
N ILE A 88 -5.60 -4.81 1.78
CA ILE A 88 -5.93 -4.26 0.45
C ILE A 88 -7.34 -3.67 0.43
N TYR A 89 -8.34 -4.43 0.85
CA TYR A 89 -9.72 -3.96 0.92
C TYR A 89 -9.87 -2.81 1.91
N GLU A 90 -9.20 -2.92 3.06
CA GLU A 90 -9.24 -1.89 4.10
C GLU A 90 -8.72 -0.54 3.57
N GLY A 91 -7.62 -0.51 2.82
CA GLY A 91 -7.12 0.72 2.20
C GLY A 91 -8.03 1.25 1.08
N LEU A 92 -8.70 0.36 0.33
CA LEU A 92 -9.75 0.76 -0.61
C LEU A 92 -10.92 1.46 0.11
N ALA A 93 -11.27 1.03 1.33
CA ALA A 93 -12.28 1.75 2.12
C ALA A 93 -11.91 3.23 2.38
N PHE A 94 -10.61 3.54 2.43
CA PHE A 94 -10.06 4.88 2.61
C PHE A 94 -9.72 5.61 1.31
N ASN A 95 -10.13 5.08 0.14
CA ASN A 95 -9.81 5.64 -1.18
C ASN A 95 -8.32 5.67 -1.52
N CYS A 96 -7.49 4.82 -0.90
CA CYS A 96 -6.11 4.70 -1.32
C CYS A 96 -6.05 4.22 -2.78
N ARG A 97 -5.16 4.81 -3.57
CA ARG A 97 -4.79 4.30 -4.90
C ARG A 97 -3.93 3.05 -4.71
N THR A 98 -4.50 1.89 -4.98
CA THR A 98 -3.93 0.61 -4.55
C THR A 98 -3.21 -0.13 -5.67
N PHE A 99 -1.98 -0.53 -5.39
CA PHE A 99 -1.13 -1.34 -6.25
C PHE A 99 -0.83 -2.70 -5.60
N ILE A 100 -0.79 -3.74 -6.43
CA ILE A 100 -0.52 -5.11 -6.01
C ILE A 100 0.79 -5.57 -6.65
N ILE A 101 1.77 -6.00 -5.85
CA ILE A 101 3.01 -6.59 -6.37
C ILE A 101 2.75 -7.98 -6.96
N ASP A 102 3.18 -8.24 -8.19
CA ASP A 102 2.96 -9.52 -8.91
C ASP A 102 3.78 -10.67 -8.29
N VAL A 103 3.20 -11.35 -7.30
CA VAL A 103 3.79 -12.50 -6.59
C VAL A 103 2.76 -13.62 -6.45
N PRO A 104 3.16 -14.89 -6.24
CA PRO A 104 2.21 -15.96 -5.98
C PRO A 104 1.26 -15.61 -4.82
N GLY A 105 -0.03 -15.88 -4.98
CA GLY A 105 -1.11 -15.52 -4.07
C GLY A 105 -1.93 -14.30 -4.52
N VAL A 106 -1.45 -13.49 -5.47
CA VAL A 106 -2.24 -12.34 -5.98
C VAL A 106 -3.45 -12.74 -6.81
N GLU A 107 -3.51 -14.00 -7.27
CA GLU A 107 -4.69 -14.57 -7.94
C GLU A 107 -5.97 -14.49 -7.07
N TYR A 108 -5.83 -14.38 -5.74
CA TYR A 108 -6.97 -14.13 -4.84
C TYR A 108 -7.60 -12.74 -5.02
N LEU A 109 -6.96 -11.85 -5.79
CA LEU A 109 -7.40 -10.49 -6.09
C LEU A 109 -7.66 -10.28 -7.58
N ASP A 110 -7.75 -11.36 -8.38
CA ASP A 110 -8.00 -11.27 -9.82
C ASP A 110 -9.29 -10.50 -10.13
N ASP A 111 -10.31 -10.60 -9.28
CA ASP A 111 -11.55 -9.83 -9.42
C ASP A 111 -11.34 -8.31 -9.33
N LEU A 112 -10.46 -7.85 -8.43
CA LEU A 112 -10.08 -6.45 -8.31
C LEU A 112 -9.25 -5.98 -9.50
N ILE A 113 -8.35 -6.85 -9.98
CA ILE A 113 -7.46 -6.56 -11.10
C ILE A 113 -8.26 -6.47 -12.41
N ASP A 114 -9.14 -7.44 -12.66
CA ASP A 114 -9.98 -7.51 -13.86
C ASP A 114 -10.98 -6.36 -13.94
N LYS A 115 -11.42 -5.84 -12.78
CA LYS A 115 -12.29 -4.66 -12.67
C LYS A 115 -11.54 -3.33 -12.67
N ASP A 116 -10.22 -3.35 -12.80
CA ASP A 116 -9.38 -2.14 -12.80
C ASP A 116 -9.47 -1.29 -11.52
N ILE A 117 -9.85 -1.93 -10.41
CA ILE A 117 -9.95 -1.34 -9.07
C ILE A 117 -8.56 -1.23 -8.43
N VAL A 118 -7.66 -2.14 -8.78
CA VAL A 118 -6.25 -2.13 -8.37
C VAL A 118 -5.36 -2.39 -9.59
N LYS A 119 -4.13 -1.88 -9.56
CA LYS A 119 -3.15 -2.13 -10.63
C LYS A 119 -2.07 -3.08 -10.14
N LYS A 120 -1.79 -4.10 -10.94
CA LYS A 120 -0.67 -5.01 -10.68
C LYS A 120 0.65 -4.40 -11.16
N VAL A 121 1.72 -4.56 -10.38
CA VAL A 121 3.06 -4.04 -10.68
C VAL A 121 4.12 -5.12 -10.46
N LYS A 122 5.12 -5.16 -11.33
CA LYS A 122 6.23 -6.13 -11.27
C LYS A 122 7.54 -5.51 -10.78
N SER A 123 7.68 -4.19 -10.88
CA SER A 123 8.91 -3.47 -10.52
C SER A 123 8.65 -2.05 -10.01
N SER A 124 9.69 -1.43 -9.45
CA SER A 124 9.65 -0.04 -9.01
C SER A 124 9.46 0.92 -10.19
N GLU A 125 10.06 0.64 -11.35
CA GLU A 125 9.88 1.48 -12.55
C GLU A 125 8.43 1.46 -13.02
N GLU A 126 7.79 0.29 -13.02
CA GLU A 126 6.39 0.17 -13.38
C GLU A 126 5.49 0.94 -12.39
N LEU A 127 5.74 0.79 -11.08
CA LEU A 127 5.02 1.55 -10.05
C LEU A 127 5.20 3.06 -10.19
N ILE A 128 6.43 3.53 -10.43
CA ILE A 128 6.73 4.96 -10.62
C ILE A 128 6.06 5.49 -11.90
N ASN A 129 6.06 4.71 -12.98
CA ASN A 129 5.32 5.06 -14.18
C ASN A 129 3.83 5.20 -13.89
N TYR A 130 3.26 4.33 -13.06
CA TYR A 130 1.87 4.48 -12.64
C TYR A 130 1.62 5.75 -11.83
N ILE A 131 2.51 6.07 -10.89
CA ILE A 131 2.40 7.25 -10.03
C ILE A 131 2.53 8.56 -10.84
N ASN A 132 3.44 8.60 -11.81
CA ASN A 132 3.71 9.80 -12.62
C ASN A 132 2.68 10.04 -13.72
N ASN A 133 2.00 8.99 -14.19
CA ASN A 133 0.97 9.13 -15.21
C ASN A 133 -0.38 9.45 -14.57
N GLU A 134 -0.72 10.74 -14.50
CA GLU A 134 -2.02 11.22 -14.00
C GLU A 134 -3.23 10.63 -14.76
N ASN A 135 -3.01 10.12 -15.98
CA ASN A 135 -4.04 9.49 -16.81
C ASN A 135 -4.34 8.03 -16.45
N ILE A 136 -3.62 7.44 -15.50
CA ILE A 136 -3.95 6.08 -15.04
C ILE A 136 -5.00 6.22 -13.94
N SER A 137 -6.24 6.39 -14.42
CA SER A 137 -7.44 6.28 -13.59
C SER A 137 -7.52 4.85 -13.06
N ILE A 138 -7.17 4.66 -11.79
CA ILE A 138 -7.78 3.56 -11.03
C ILE A 138 -9.27 3.84 -11.02
N GLN A 139 -10.09 2.89 -11.45
CA GLN A 139 -11.53 3.14 -11.62
C GLN A 139 -12.15 3.52 -10.27
N GLU A 140 -13.08 4.49 -10.27
CA GLU A 140 -13.92 4.68 -9.08
C GLU A 140 -14.70 3.39 -8.83
N TYR A 141 -14.62 2.87 -7.61
CA TYR A 141 -15.31 1.66 -7.19
C TYR A 141 -16.37 1.98 -6.15
N ASP A 142 -17.44 1.20 -6.19
CA ASP A 142 -18.47 1.24 -5.16
C ASP A 142 -17.95 0.55 -3.90
N LYS A 143 -17.82 1.28 -2.79
CA LYS A 143 -17.38 0.71 -1.51
C LYS A 143 -18.36 -0.33 -0.98
N ASP A 144 -19.65 -0.21 -1.32
CA ASP A 144 -20.69 -1.16 -0.90
C ASP A 144 -20.50 -2.55 -1.52
N TYR A 145 -19.71 -2.64 -2.60
CA TYR A 145 -19.30 -3.92 -3.18
C TYR A 145 -18.45 -4.75 -2.20
N PHE A 146 -17.65 -4.10 -1.36
CA PHE A 146 -16.80 -4.77 -0.35
C PHE A 146 -17.37 -4.67 1.05
N PHE A 147 -17.92 -3.50 1.39
CA PHE A 147 -18.31 -3.12 2.75
C PHE A 147 -19.80 -2.87 2.78
N LYS A 148 -20.56 -3.87 3.22
CA LYS A 148 -21.99 -3.69 3.39
C LYS A 148 -22.25 -2.56 4.40
N ASN A 149 -23.09 -1.60 4.01
CA ASN A 149 -23.57 -0.57 4.91
C ASN A 149 -24.22 -1.18 6.17
N PHE A 150 -24.06 -0.47 7.28
CA PHE A 150 -24.70 -0.86 8.53
C PHE A 150 -26.23 -0.93 8.34
N ASP A 151 -26.79 -2.10 8.61
CA ASP A 151 -28.23 -2.34 8.56
C ASP A 151 -28.76 -2.47 9.98
N GLU A 152 -29.37 -1.39 10.47
CA GLU A 152 -29.92 -1.32 11.82
C GLU A 152 -31.03 -2.37 12.04
N THR A 153 -31.76 -2.74 11.00
CA THR A 153 -32.86 -3.71 11.07
C THR A 153 -32.31 -5.11 11.31
N ILE A 154 -31.30 -5.51 10.53
CA ILE A 154 -30.58 -6.78 10.72
C ILE A 154 -29.93 -6.81 12.10
N PHE A 155 -29.26 -5.73 12.49
CA PHE A 155 -28.58 -5.65 13.78
C PHE A 155 -29.55 -5.81 14.97
N LYS A 156 -30.69 -5.11 14.95
CA LYS A 156 -31.74 -5.26 15.97
C LYS A 156 -32.27 -6.68 16.03
N LYS A 157 -32.47 -7.34 14.89
CA LYS A 157 -32.93 -8.73 14.84
C LYS A 157 -31.95 -9.68 15.56
N ILE A 158 -30.64 -9.53 15.33
CA ILE A 158 -29.59 -10.34 15.99
C ILE A 158 -29.60 -10.13 17.51
N LEU A 159 -29.84 -8.90 17.98
CA LEU A 159 -29.90 -8.60 19.41
C LEU A 159 -31.20 -9.07 20.11
N SER A 160 -32.21 -9.45 19.33
CA SER A 160 -33.52 -9.87 19.84
C SER A 160 -33.62 -11.38 20.07
N ASP A 161 -32.64 -12.15 19.57
CA ASP A 161 -32.50 -13.61 19.72
C ASP A 161 -31.56 -13.95 20.90
#